data_AF-A0A812Z0I9-F1
#
_entry.id   AF-A0A812Z0I9-F1
#
_cell.length_a   1.000
_cell.length_b   1.000
_cell.length_c   1.000
_cell.angle_alpha   90.00
_cell.angle_beta   90.00
_cell.angle_gamma   90.00
#
_symmetry.space_group_name_H-M   'P 1'
#
loop_
_entity.id
_entity.type
_entity.pdbx_description
1 polymer ?
#
loop_
_entity_poly.entity_id
_entity_poly.type
_entity_poly.pdbx_seq_one_letter_code
_entity_poly.pdbx_strand_id
1 'polypeptide(L)' 'MLEHLRLRRANAPNTHITVRVLAAADHDGICAAHILSQLLDIRDVKHTLQPVWENADIAQHIKHVENDTE' A
#
# COMPACT_ATOMS: atom_id res chain seq x y z
N MET A 1 15.79 6.13 -19.18
CA MET A 1 14.75 6.23 -18.14
C MET A 1 14.68 4.98 -17.24
N LEU A 2 14.73 3.76 -17.80
CA LEU A 2 14.75 2.50 -17.02
C LEU A 2 15.94 2.36 -16.06
N GLU A 3 17.13 2.88 -16.41
CA GLU A 3 18.32 2.74 -15.56
C GLU A 3 18.29 3.61 -14.29
N HIS A 4 17.71 4.80 -14.36
CA HIS A 4 17.56 5.67 -13.19
C HIS A 4 16.62 5.07 -12.13
N LEU A 5 15.62 4.27 -12.56
CA LEU A 5 14.74 3.55 -11.65
C LEU A 5 15.44 2.36 -10.98
N ARG A 6 16.40 1.71 -11.66
CA ARG A 6 17.20 0.62 -11.08
C ARG A 6 18.17 1.11 -10.00
N LEU A 7 18.80 2.26 -10.21
CA LEU A 7 19.73 2.84 -9.23
C LEU A 7 19.04 3.27 -7.93
N ARG A 8 17.78 3.75 -8.00
CA ARG A 8 16.99 4.05 -6.79
C ARG A 8 16.62 2.81 -5.97
N ARG A 9 16.48 1.65 -6.62
CA ARG A 9 16.16 0.37 -5.97
C ARG A 9 17.33 -0.19 -5.16
N ALA A 10 18.57 0.06 -5.57
CA ALA A 10 19.76 -0.39 -4.84
C ALA A 10 20.04 0.41 -3.55
N ASN A 11 19.51 1.63 -3.45
CA ASN A 11 19.72 2.54 -2.31
C ASN A 11 18.50 2.67 -1.39
N ALA A 12 17.42 1.90 -1.62
CA ALA A 12 16.28 1.91 -0.72
C ALA A 12 16.67 1.09 0.55
N PRO A 13 16.73 1.71 1.74
CA PRO A 13 17.01 0.99 2.96
C PRO A 13 15.95 -0.10 3.14
N ASN A 14 16.43 -1.31 3.43
CA ASN A 14 15.66 -2.53 3.65
C ASN A 14 14.80 -2.39 4.91
N THR A 15 13.78 -1.55 4.81
CA THR A 15 12.85 -1.23 5.87
C THR A 15 11.71 -2.23 5.78
N HIS A 16 11.42 -2.92 6.88
CA HIS A 16 10.32 -3.88 7.02
C HIS A 16 8.92 -3.20 6.94
N ILE A 17 8.78 -2.13 6.16
CA ILE A 17 7.55 -1.38 6.00
C ILE A 17 6.62 -2.18 5.10
N THR A 18 5.45 -2.52 5.65
CA THR A 18 4.36 -3.10 4.86
C THR A 18 3.33 -2.00 4.60
N VAL A 19 3.04 -1.74 3.33
CA VAL A 19 2.03 -0.74 2.93
C VAL A 19 0.64 -1.35 3.06
N ARG A 20 -0.25 -0.74 3.84
CA ARG A 20 -1.69 -1.09 3.86
C ARG A 20 -2.42 -0.15 2.90
N VAL A 21 -3.01 -0.71 1.84
CA VAL A 21 -3.82 0.02 0.86
C VAL A 21 -5.29 -0.12 1.25
N LEU A 22 -5.90 0.98 1.66
CA LEU A 22 -7.33 1.04 1.95
C LEU A 22 -8.08 1.37 0.65
N ALA A 23 -8.77 0.37 0.09
CA ALA A 23 -9.47 0.48 -1.19
C ALA A 23 -10.96 0.69 -0.93
N ALA A 24 -11.54 1.78 -1.45
CA ALA A 24 -12.98 1.94 -1.41
C ALA A 24 -13.67 0.74 -2.09
N ALA A 25 -14.73 0.21 -1.47
CA ALA A 25 -15.47 -0.95 -1.94
C ALA A 25 -16.44 -0.62 -3.10
N ASP A 26 -16.03 0.31 -3.96
CA ASP A 26 -16.69 0.67 -5.20
C ASP A 26 -15.82 0.27 -6.42
N HIS A 27 -16.40 0.36 -7.62
CA HIS A 27 -15.74 -0.07 -8.83
C HIS A 27 -14.41 0.68 -9.07
N ASP A 28 -14.40 1.99 -8.82
CA ASP A 28 -13.24 2.84 -9.06
C ASP A 28 -12.14 2.57 -8.03
N GLY A 29 -12.49 2.40 -6.75
CA GLY A 29 -11.58 2.03 -5.68
C GLY A 29 -10.92 0.68 -5.93
N ILE A 30 -11.69 -0.33 -6.35
CA ILE A 30 -11.15 -1.67 -6.67
C ILE A 30 -10.19 -1.59 -7.86
N CYS A 31 -10.58 -0.92 -8.95
CA CYS A 31 -9.74 -0.77 -10.13
C CYS A 31 -8.43 -0.04 -9.81
N ALA A 32 -8.51 1.08 -9.11
CA ALA A 32 -7.34 1.86 -8.73
C ALA A 32 -6.40 1.08 -7.79
N ALA A 33 -6.96 0.37 -6.81
CA ALA A 33 -6.19 -0.44 -5.87
C ALA A 33 -5.48 -1.61 -6.57
N HIS A 34 -6.11 -2.22 -7.58
CA HIS A 34 -5.48 -3.27 -8.38
C HIS A 34 -4.27 -2.74 -9.17
N ILE A 35 -4.41 -1.60 -9.84
CA ILE A 35 -3.29 -0.97 -10.58
C ILE A 35 -2.14 -0.64 -9.62
N LEU A 36 -2.47 -0.07 -8.45
CA LEU A 36 -1.46 0.27 -7.44
C LEU A 36 -0.76 -0.97 -6.88
N SER A 37 -1.49 -2.05 -6.60
CA SER A 37 -0.94 -3.33 -6.13
C SER A 37 0.10 -3.89 -7.10
N GLN A 38 -0.21 -3.91 -8.40
CA GLN A 38 0.75 -4.32 -9.43
C GLN A 38 2.02 -3.46 -9.42
N LEU A 39 1.89 -2.14 -9.23
CA LEU A 39 3.06 -1.25 -9.16
C LEU A 39 3.93 -1.52 -7.93
N LEU A 40 3.31 -1.85 -6.79
CA LEU A 40 4.01 -2.20 -5.56
C LEU A 40 4.76 -3.55 -5.72
N ASP A 41 4.13 -4.54 -6.35
CA ASP A 41 4.76 -5.83 -6.65
C ASP A 41 5.98 -5.67 -7.57
N ILE A 42 5.87 -4.86 -8.63
CA ILE A 42 7.00 -4.56 -9.55
C ILE A 42 8.18 -3.92 -8.81
N ARG A 43 7.91 -3.23 -7.70
CA ARG A 43 8.91 -2.56 -6.86
C ARG A 43 9.36 -3.41 -5.68
N ASP A 44 8.87 -4.65 -5.55
CA ASP A 44 9.17 -5.55 -4.43
C ASP A 44 8.82 -4.91 -3.07
N VAL A 45 7.71 -4.16 -3.04
CA VAL A 45 7.19 -3.52 -1.83
C VAL A 45 6.12 -4.41 -1.23
N LYS A 46 6.35 -4.88 0.01
CA LYS A 46 5.35 -5.63 0.78
C LYS A 46 4.12 -4.76 1.00
N HIS A 47 2.96 -5.28 0.64
CA HIS A 47 1.72 -4.56 0.82
C HIS A 47 0.54 -5.51 1.08
N THR A 48 -0.56 -4.93 1.57
CA THR A 48 -1.83 -5.60 1.79
C THR A 48 -2.97 -4.70 1.31
N LEU A 49 -4.06 -5.31 0.86
CA LEU A 49 -5.26 -4.61 0.40
C LEU A 49 -6.37 -4.82 1.43
N GLN A 50 -7.03 -3.75 1.85
CA GLN A 50 -8.19 -3.80 2.73
C GLN A 50 -9.34 -3.01 2.11
N PRO A 51 -10.49 -3.66 1.83
CA PRO A 51 -11.67 -2.94 1.37
C PRO A 51 -12.24 -2.09 2.51
N VAL A 52 -12.69 -0.87 2.19
CA VAL A 52 -13.40 0.03 3.11
C VAL A 52 -14.74 0.41 2.49
N TRP A 53 -15.81 0.31 3.27
CA TRP A 53 -17.18 0.60 2.84
C TRP A 53 -17.59 2.00 3.26
N GLU A 54 -17.15 2.41 4.45
CA GLU A 54 -17.45 3.71 5.03
C GLU A 54 -16.21 4.39 5.59
N ASN A 55 -16.30 5.72 5.77
CA ASN A 55 -15.21 6.50 6.38
C ASN A 55 -14.91 6.06 7.83
N ALA A 56 -15.89 5.46 8.51
CA ALA A 56 -15.68 4.88 9.84
C ALA A 56 -14.68 3.72 9.82
N ASP A 57 -14.69 2.89 8.77
CA ASP A 57 -13.75 1.77 8.59
C ASP A 57 -12.31 2.29 8.49
N ILE A 58 -12.11 3.40 7.76
CA ILE A 58 -10.79 4.05 7.61
C ILE A 58 -10.25 4.46 8.98
N ALA A 59 -11.07 5.09 9.82
CA ALA A 59 -10.66 5.52 11.15
C ALA A 59 -10.31 4.32 12.06
N GLN A 60 -11.02 3.20 11.92
CA GLN A 60 -10.71 1.97 12.64
C GLN A 60 -9.38 1.37 12.15
N HIS A 61 -9.11 1.37 10.85
CA HIS A 61 -7.84 0.88 10.30
C HIS A 61 -6.63 1.70 10.75
N ILE A 62 -6.76 3.04 10.78
CA ILE A 62 -5.71 3.93 11.26
C ILE A 62 -5.39 3.64 12.73
N LYS A 63 -6.42 3.54 13.59
CA LYS A 63 -6.25 3.21 15.01
C LYS A 63 -5.55 1.87 15.25
N HIS A 64 -5.88 0.84 14.45
CA HIS A 64 -5.19 -0.44 14.57
C HIS A 64 -3.71 -0.35 14.21
N VAL A 65 -3.34 0.44 13.20
CA VAL A 65 -1.93 0.65 12.84
C VAL A 65 -1.18 1.41 13.93
N GLU A 66 -1.81 2.41 14.56
CA GLU A 66 -1.22 3.14 15.68
C GLU A 66 -0.98 2.24 16.91
N ASN A 67 -1.88 1.30 17.18
CA ASN A 67 -1.76 0.36 18.30
C ASN A 67 -0.82 -0.82 18.01
N ASP A 68 -0.61 -1.19 16.74
CA ASP A 68 0.36 -2.23 16.31
C ASP A 68 1.83 -1.76 16.49
N THR A 69 2.06 -0.50 16.89
CA THR A 69 3.39 0.11 17.10
C THR A 69 3.96 0.03 18.53
N GLU A 70 3.33 -0.73 19.45
CA GLU A 70 3.87 -1.04 20.79
C GLU A 70 4.75 -2.29 20.85
#